data_AF-A0A1J3D859-F1
#
_entry.id   AF-A0A1J3D859-F1
#
_cell.length_a   1.000
_cell.length_b   1.000
_cell.length_c   1.000
_cell.angle_alpha   90.00
_cell.angle_beta   90.00
_cell.angle_gamma   90.00
#
_symmetry.space_group_name_H-M   'P 1'
#
loop_
_entity.id
_entity.type
_entity.pdbx_description
1 polymer ?
#
loop_
_entity_poly.entity_id
_entity_poly.type
_entity_poly.pdbx_seq_one_letter_code
_entity_poly.pdbx_strand_id
1 'polypeptide(L)'
;QFEDKMTPDDVYLSFLPLAHILDRANEEYFFRKGASVGYYHGDLNALRDDIQELKPTFIAGVPRVFERIHDGIQKAIQELNPRRRLIFNALYKYKLAWMNRGYSHSKAS
;
A
#
# COMPACT_ATOMS: atom_id res chain seq x y z
N GLN A 1 8.53 -13.46 21.02
CA GLN A 1 7.13 -12.98 21.11
C GLN A 1 6.92 -12.02 19.95
N PHE A 2 5.90 -12.24 19.12
CA PHE A 2 5.53 -11.26 18.10
C PHE A 2 5.03 -10.03 18.85
N GLU A 3 5.84 -8.97 18.93
CA GLU A 3 5.36 -7.68 19.39
C GLU A 3 4.22 -7.26 18.48
N ASP A 4 3.05 -7.11 19.07
CA ASP A 4 1.88 -6.59 18.38
C ASP A 4 2.12 -5.09 18.17
N LYS A 5 2.62 -4.75 16.98
CA LYS A 5 3.02 -3.38 16.61
C LYS A 5 1.83 -2.50 16.24
N MET A 6 0.61 -3.02 16.28
CA MET A 6 -0.57 -2.30 15.86
C MET A 6 -1.01 -1.31 16.93
N THR A 7 -1.22 -0.07 16.51
CA THR A 7 -1.63 1.06 17.33
C THR A 7 -3.07 1.48 17.00
N PRO A 8 -3.78 2.16 17.90
CA PRO A 8 -5.12 2.71 17.60
C PRO A 8 -5.09 3.76 16.47
N ASP A 9 -3.93 4.34 16.19
CA ASP A 9 -3.70 5.31 15.11
C ASP A 9 -3.59 4.64 13.74
N ASP A 10 -3.53 3.30 13.67
CA ASP A 10 -3.51 2.59 12.41
C ASP A 10 -4.85 2.68 11.69
N VAL A 11 -4.76 2.80 10.36
CA VAL A 11 -5.92 2.96 9.48
C VAL A 11 -5.87 1.87 8.42
N TYR A 12 -6.91 1.05 8.38
CA TYR A 12 -7.13 0.04 7.33
C TYR A 12 -8.00 0.61 6.22
N LEU A 13 -7.64 0.33 4.97
CA LEU A 13 -8.52 0.55 3.82
C LEU A 13 -9.23 -0.75 3.44
N SER A 14 -10.54 -0.81 3.72
CA SER A 14 -11.44 -1.87 3.28
C SER A 14 -11.94 -1.56 1.87
N PHE A 15 -11.46 -2.35 0.90
CA PHE A 15 -11.87 -2.26 -0.50
C PHE A 15 -12.32 -3.60 -1.09
N LEU A 16 -12.23 -4.68 -0.30
CA LEU A 16 -12.73 -5.99 -0.71
C LEU A 16 -14.20 -6.10 -0.28
N PRO A 17 -15.00 -6.98 -0.89
CA PRO A 17 -16.32 -7.28 -0.36
C PRO A 17 -16.19 -8.01 0.98
N LEU A 18 -17.00 -7.65 1.98
CA LEU A 18 -17.11 -8.36 3.27
C LEU A 18 -17.45 -9.85 3.16
N ALA A 19 -17.98 -10.28 2.01
CA ALA A 19 -18.16 -11.70 1.68
C ALA A 19 -16.82 -12.47 1.63
N HIS A 20 -15.71 -11.76 1.43
CA HIS A 20 -14.37 -12.31 1.41
C HIS A 20 -13.80 -12.38 2.84
N ILE A 21 -13.48 -13.59 3.31
CA ILE A 21 -13.00 -13.84 4.69
C ILE A 21 -11.77 -12.99 5.07
N LEU A 22 -10.90 -12.69 4.11
CA LEU A 22 -9.73 -11.81 4.33
C LEU A 22 -10.15 -10.45 4.91
N ASP A 23 -11.16 -9.83 4.32
CA ASP A 23 -11.54 -8.47 4.67
C ASP A 23 -12.30 -8.46 6.00
N ARG A 24 -13.22 -9.42 6.16
CA ARG A 24 -13.91 -9.65 7.42
C ARG A 24 -12.94 -9.88 8.59
N ALA A 25 -11.93 -10.72 8.40
CA ALA A 25 -10.94 -11.01 9.45
C ALA A 25 -10.10 -9.78 9.81
N ASN A 26 -9.73 -8.96 8.83
CA ASN A 26 -9.00 -7.73 9.07
C ASN A 26 -9.87 -6.69 9.79
N GLU A 27 -11.12 -6.48 9.35
CA GLU A 27 -12.04 -5.55 10.03
C GLU A 27 -12.29 -5.97 11.48
N GLU A 28 -12.59 -7.25 11.74
CA GLU A 28 -12.76 -7.76 13.10
C GLU A 28 -11.48 -7.56 13.96
N TYR A 29 -10.29 -7.71 13.36
CA TYR A 29 -9.03 -7.45 14.04
C TYR A 29 -8.85 -5.96 14.37
N PHE A 30 -9.13 -5.05 13.42
CA PHE A 30 -9.04 -3.61 13.61
C PHE A 30 -10.04 -3.11 14.66
N PHE A 31 -11.28 -3.60 14.63
CA PHE A 31 -12.28 -3.28 15.65
C PHE A 31 -11.87 -3.78 17.04
N ARG A 32 -11.29 -4.98 17.15
CA ARG A 32 -10.75 -5.48 18.42
C ARG A 32 -9.62 -4.62 18.98
N LYS A 33 -8.84 -3.98 18.11
CA LYS A 33 -7.73 -3.11 18.48
C LYS A 33 -8.12 -1.65 18.71
N GLY A 34 -9.35 -1.27 18.38
CA GLY A 34 -9.81 0.12 18.45
C GLY A 34 -9.17 1.02 17.39
N ALA A 35 -8.69 0.43 16.30
CA ALA A 35 -8.12 1.15 15.16
C ALA A 35 -9.21 1.53 14.15
N SER A 36 -8.86 2.36 13.17
CA SER A 36 -9.83 2.92 12.22
C SER A 36 -9.90 2.08 10.93
N VAL A 37 -11.11 1.97 10.37
CA VAL A 37 -11.35 1.35 9.06
C VAL A 37 -12.00 2.38 8.14
N GLY A 38 -11.39 2.64 7.00
CA GLY A 38 -11.96 3.44 5.92
C GLY A 38 -12.47 2.54 4.80
N TYR A 39 -13.63 2.89 4.24
CA TYR A 39 -14.26 2.15 3.14
C TYR A 39 -14.05 2.90 1.83
N TYR A 40 -13.65 2.18 0.78
CA TYR A 40 -13.52 2.74 -0.56
C TYR A 40 -14.88 3.15 -1.15
N HIS A 41 -14.90 4.07 -2.12
CA HIS A 41 -16.15 4.59 -2.70
C HIS A 41 -16.89 3.63 -3.64
N GLY A 42 -16.41 2.39 -3.81
CA GLY A 42 -17.08 1.36 -4.62
C GLY A 42 -16.46 1.14 -6.00
N ASP A 43 -15.64 2.06 -6.52
CA ASP A 43 -14.93 1.90 -7.79
C ASP A 43 -13.45 1.57 -7.58
N LEU A 44 -12.98 0.47 -8.15
CA LEU A 44 -11.55 0.12 -8.10
C LEU A 44 -10.66 1.08 -8.91
N ASN A 45 -11.22 1.82 -9.88
CA ASN A 45 -10.45 2.76 -10.69
C ASN A 45 -10.05 4.01 -9.90
N ALA A 46 -10.92 4.47 -8.99
CA ALA A 46 -10.66 5.61 -8.13
C ALA A 46 -10.11 5.20 -6.74
N LEU A 47 -9.73 3.92 -6.57
CA LEU A 47 -9.04 3.42 -5.37
C LEU A 47 -7.74 4.19 -5.09
N ARG A 48 -7.06 4.68 -6.13
CA ARG A 48 -5.87 5.51 -5.99
C ARG A 48 -6.17 6.81 -5.24
N ASP A 49 -7.32 7.42 -5.54
CA ASP A 49 -7.73 8.69 -4.93
C ASP A 49 -8.14 8.45 -3.47
N ASP A 50 -8.85 7.36 -3.18
CA ASP A 50 -9.16 6.92 -1.82
C ASP A 50 -7.89 6.71 -0.98
N ILE A 51 -6.87 6.05 -1.54
CA ILE A 51 -5.60 5.84 -0.86
C ILE A 51 -4.91 7.18 -0.56
N GLN A 52 -5.00 8.17 -1.46
CA GLN A 52 -4.40 9.48 -1.24
C GLN A 52 -5.13 10.30 -0.19
N GLU A 53 -6.46 10.18 -0.11
CA GLU A 53 -7.28 10.87 0.87
C GLU A 53 -7.17 10.23 2.26
N LEU A 54 -7.36 8.92 2.35
CA LEU A 54 -7.36 8.17 3.61
C LEU A 54 -5.96 7.97 4.20
N LYS A 55 -4.92 7.86 3.35
CA LYS A 55 -3.53 7.56 3.74
C LYS A 55 -3.43 6.36 4.69
N PRO A 56 -3.93 5.18 4.28
CA PRO A 56 -3.98 4.00 5.16
C PRO A 56 -2.57 3.56 5.57
N THR A 57 -2.43 3.11 6.82
CA THR A 57 -1.19 2.49 7.31
C THR A 57 -1.14 1.00 6.97
N PHE A 58 -2.31 0.38 6.79
CA PHE A 58 -2.45 -1.03 6.45
C PHE A 58 -3.35 -1.21 5.21
N ILE A 59 -2.85 -2.01 4.26
CA ILE A 59 -3.59 -2.43 3.06
C ILE A 59 -3.44 -3.94 2.95
N ALA A 60 -4.55 -4.66 2.87
CA ALA A 60 -4.60 -6.08 2.60
C ALA A 60 -5.35 -6.32 1.29
N GLY A 61 -4.90 -7.28 0.50
CA GLY A 61 -5.45 -7.46 -0.84
C GLY A 61 -5.00 -8.73 -1.52
N VAL A 62 -5.56 -8.95 -2.70
CA VAL A 62 -5.18 -10.06 -3.59
C VAL A 62 -4.14 -9.60 -4.63
N PRO A 63 -3.34 -10.51 -5.21
CA PRO A 63 -2.29 -10.17 -6.18
C PRO A 63 -2.77 -9.26 -7.32
N ARG A 64 -3.97 -9.51 -7.84
CA ARG A 64 -4.58 -8.73 -8.94
C ARG A 64 -4.71 -7.23 -8.65
N VAL A 65 -4.91 -6.86 -7.39
CA VAL A 65 -5.05 -5.45 -6.98
C VAL A 65 -3.67 -4.80 -6.97
N PHE A 66 -2.67 -5.47 -6.42
CA PHE A 66 -1.29 -5.00 -6.43
C PHE A 66 -0.73 -4.87 -7.85
N GLU A 67 -1.08 -5.78 -8.77
CA GLU A 67 -0.76 -5.67 -10.19
C GLU A 67 -1.30 -4.37 -10.79
N ARG A 68 -2.58 -4.03 -10.53
CA ARG A 68 -3.18 -2.80 -11.04
C ARG A 68 -2.51 -1.54 -10.49
N ILE A 69 -2.19 -1.53 -9.19
CA ILE A 69 -1.46 -0.43 -8.55
C ILE A 69 -0.08 -0.29 -9.21
N HIS A 70 0.62 -1.40 -9.42
CA HIS A 70 1.92 -1.40 -10.11
C HIS A 70 1.82 -0.86 -11.54
N ASP A 71 0.82 -1.28 -12.33
CA ASP A 71 0.60 -0.78 -13.67
C ASP A 71 0.29 0.72 -13.69
N GLY A 72 -0.49 1.20 -12.72
CA GLY A 72 -0.76 2.63 -12.52
C GLY A 72 0.52 3.43 -12.24
N ILE A 73 1.39 2.91 -11.38
CA ILE A 73 2.71 3.51 -11.09
C ILE A 73 3.60 3.50 -12.35
N GLN A 74 3.64 2.40 -13.10
CA GLN A 74 4.43 2.32 -14.33
C GLN A 74 3.97 3.33 -15.38
N LYS A 75 2.65 3.51 -15.58
CA LYS A 75 2.10 4.54 -16.47
C LYS A 75 2.53 5.93 -16.04
N ALA A 76 2.38 6.27 -14.75
CA ALA A 76 2.81 7.56 -14.22
C ALA A 76 4.32 7.82 -14.43
N ILE A 77 5.15 6.77 -14.35
CA ILE A 77 6.59 6.88 -14.62
C ILE A 77 6.87 7.10 -16.12
N GLN A 78 6.07 6.49 -17.00
CA GLN A 78 6.23 6.64 -18.45
C GLN A 78 5.82 8.04 -18.94
N GLU A 79 4.88 8.68 -18.28
CA GLU A 79 4.45 10.06 -18.55
C GLU A 79 5.49 11.12 -18.12
N LEU A 80 6.45 10.77 -17.27
CA LEU A 80 7.51 11.68 -16.86
C LEU A 80 8.48 12.00 -18.00
N ASN A 81 9.05 13.22 -17.96
CA ASN A 81 10.14 13.63 -18.84
C ASN A 81 11.29 12.58 -18.85
N PRO A 82 11.91 12.29 -20.01
CA PRO A 82 12.93 11.25 -20.13
C PRO A 82 14.08 11.38 -19.12
N ARG A 83 14.51 12.62 -18.84
CA ARG A 83 15.54 12.92 -17.83
C ARG A 83 15.09 12.54 -16.41
N ARG A 84 13.84 12.87 -16.04
CA ARG A 84 13.27 12.55 -14.71
C ARG A 84 13.08 11.04 -14.55
N ARG A 85 12.62 10.36 -15.61
CA ARG A 85 12.49 8.90 -15.64
C ARG A 85 13.83 8.19 -15.44
N LEU A 86 14.90 8.67 -16.08
CA LEU A 86 16.24 8.10 -15.92
C LEU A 86 16.72 8.23 -14.46
N ILE A 87 16.57 9.41 -13.86
CA ILE A 87 16.95 9.66 -12.46
C ILE A 87 16.13 8.78 -11.52
N PHE A 88 14.81 8.70 -11.70
CA PHE A 88 13.93 7.84 -10.92
C PHE A 88 14.38 6.38 -10.96
N ASN A 89 14.65 5.84 -12.16
CA ASN A 89 15.09 4.45 -12.33
C ASN A 89 16.45 4.18 -11.67
N ALA A 90 17.38 5.13 -11.74
CA ALA A 90 18.69 5.01 -11.09
C ALA A 90 18.56 4.95 -9.57
N LEU A 91 17.78 5.87 -8.98
CA LEU A 91 17.53 5.91 -7.54
C LEU A 91 16.74 4.69 -7.05
N TYR A 92 15.74 4.25 -7.80
CA TYR A 92 14.97 3.04 -7.49
C TYR A 92 15.88 1.79 -7.44
N LYS A 93 16.74 1.61 -8.44
CA LYS A 93 17.70 0.49 -8.48
C LYS A 93 18.71 0.55 -7.33
N TYR A 94 19.19 1.75 -7.00
CA TYR A 94 20.08 1.97 -5.88
C TYR A 94 19.40 1.52 -4.57
N LYS A 95 18.21 2.04 -4.27
CA LYS A 95 17.45 1.65 -3.07
C LYS A 95 17.16 0.15 -3.03
N LEU A 96 16.77 -0.45 -4.16
CA LEU A 96 16.52 -1.89 -4.26
C LEU A 96 17.78 -2.72 -3.95
N ALA A 97 18.95 -2.29 -4.42
CA ALA A 97 20.22 -2.97 -4.11
C ALA A 97 20.56 -2.94 -2.62
N TRP A 98 20.28 -1.83 -1.93
CA TRP A 98 20.44 -1.75 -0.47
C TRP A 98 19.43 -2.61 0.28
N MET A 99 18.17 -2.64 -0.17
CA MET A 99 17.16 -3.52 0.42
C MET A 99 17.52 -5.01 0.24
N ASN A 100 18.01 -5.41 -0.95
CA ASN A 100 18.46 -6.77 -1.23
C ASN A 100 19.70 -7.19 -0.42
N ARG A 101 20.48 -6.23 0.08
CA ARG A 101 21.60 -6.45 1.01
C ARG A 101 21.16 -6.61 2.47
N GLY A 102 19.85 -6.52 2.76
CA GLY A 102 19.29 -6.73 4.09
C GLY A 102 19.08 -5.46 4.92
N TYR A 103 19.23 -4.27 4.33
CA TYR A 103 18.93 -3.02 5.04
C TYR A 103 17.42 -2.80 5.15
N SER A 104 16.95 -2.29 6.31
CA SER A 104 15.53 -1.94 6.50
C SER A 104 15.13 -0.80 5.59
N HIS A 105 13.83 -0.69 5.27
CA HIS A 105 13.30 0.37 4.40
C HIS A 105 13.72 1.79 4.85
N SER A 106 13.81 2.00 6.17
CA SER A 106 14.24 3.27 6.78
C SER A 106 15.74 3.56 6.63
N LYS A 107 16.57 2.52 6.46
CA LYS A 107 18.04 2.63 6.35
C LYS A 107 18.53 2.51 4.90
N ALA A 108 17.70 1.98 4.01
CA ALA A 108 17.96 1.91 2.57
C ALA A 108 17.57 3.23 1.92
N SER A 109 18.45 4.24 2.04
CA SER A 109 18.31 5.52 1.34
C SER A 109 19.54 5.86 0.51
#